data_AF-A0A821IA22-F1
#
_entry.id   AF-A0A821IA22-F1
#
_cell.length_a   1.000
_cell.length_b   1.000
_cell.length_c   1.000
_cell.angle_alpha   90.00
_cell.angle_beta   90.00
_cell.angle_gamma   90.00
#
_symmetry.space_group_name_H-M   'P 1'
#
loop_
_entity.id
_entity.type
_entity.pdbx_description
1 polymer ?
#
loop_
_entity_poly.entity_id
_entity_poly.type
_entity_poly.pdbx_seq_one_letter_code
_entity_poly.pdbx_strand_id
1 'polypeptide(L)'
;MNIHVGNVSLVDQFEWDMSDKQNSPEEFARVLASELGLGGEFVTAIAYSIRGQLSWHHKTFSYSETPMPTVDVATRTNHDAEQYCPFLETLTDAEMDKKIRDQDRNTRRIRRLANTGSAW
;
A
#
# COMPACT_ATOMS: atom_id res chain seq x y z
N MET A 1 -0.75 -2.16 0.42
CA MET A 1 0.21 -1.74 -0.62
C MET A 1 0.16 -2.71 -1.79
N ASN A 2 0.18 -2.22 -3.04
CA ASN A 2 0.19 -3.06 -4.23
C ASN A 2 1.08 -2.41 -5.30
N ILE A 3 2.16 -3.07 -5.68
CA ILE A 3 3.24 -2.54 -6.53
C ILE A 3 3.58 -3.56 -7.61
N HIS A 4 3.77 -3.06 -8.83
CA HIS A 4 4.17 -3.86 -9.99
C HIS A 4 5.42 -3.25 -10.61
N VAL A 5 6.48 -4.05 -10.76
CA VAL A 5 7.72 -3.65 -11.44
C VAL A 5 8.17 -4.81 -12.31
N GLY A 6 8.34 -4.57 -13.61
CA GLY A 6 8.61 -5.63 -14.58
C GLY A 6 7.48 -6.66 -14.58
N ASN A 7 7.82 -7.92 -14.31
CA ASN A 7 6.89 -9.04 -14.20
C ASN A 7 6.62 -9.45 -12.74
N VAL A 8 7.08 -8.68 -11.75
CA VAL A 8 6.92 -9.01 -10.33
C VAL A 8 5.84 -8.12 -9.71
N SER A 9 4.95 -8.74 -8.95
CA SER A 9 3.90 -8.07 -8.17
C SER A 9 4.16 -8.28 -6.68
N LEU A 10 4.22 -7.17 -5.94
CA LEU A 10 4.33 -7.13 -4.49
C LEU A 10 2.99 -6.63 -3.92
N VAL A 11 2.38 -7.44 -3.07
CA VAL A 11 1.20 -7.07 -2.28
C VAL A 11 1.54 -7.21 -0.80
N ASP A 12 1.27 -6.18 -0.02
CA ASP A 12 1.65 -6.15 1.39
C ASP A 12 0.68 -5.31 2.21
N GLN A 13 0.54 -5.59 3.50
CA GLN A 13 -0.34 -4.88 4.42
C GLN A 13 0.30 -4.78 5.80
N PHE A 14 0.43 -3.56 6.30
CA PHE A 14 0.96 -3.26 7.63
C PHE A 14 0.31 -2.00 8.22
N GLU A 15 0.41 -1.88 9.54
CA GLU A 15 0.02 -0.68 10.28
C GLU A 15 1.18 0.32 10.31
N TRP A 16 0.84 1.61 10.29
CA TRP A 16 1.83 2.68 10.32
C TRP A 16 1.41 3.79 11.27
N ASP A 17 2.27 4.12 12.23
CA ASP A 17 2.06 5.27 13.11
C ASP A 17 2.47 6.56 12.38
N MET A 18 1.48 7.41 12.08
CA MET A 18 1.69 8.69 11.40
C MET A 18 2.21 9.79 12.33
N SER A 19 2.15 9.58 13.65
CA SER A 19 2.54 10.58 14.66
C SER A 19 4.03 10.52 15.01
N ASP A 20 4.68 9.37 14.83
CA ASP A 20 6.11 9.21 15.07
C ASP A 20 6.94 9.83 13.93
N LYS A 21 7.75 10.82 14.29
CA LYS A 21 8.64 11.53 13.36
C LYS A 21 9.85 10.71 12.92
N GLN A 22 10.16 9.62 13.62
CA GLN A 22 11.26 8.73 13.26
C GLN A 22 10.87 7.73 12.16
N ASN A 23 9.57 7.55 11.91
CA ASN A 23 9.08 6.66 10.85
C ASN A 23 9.39 7.24 9.46
N SER A 24 10.35 6.64 8.75
CA SER A 24 10.74 7.01 7.39
C SER A 24 10.27 5.96 6.38
N PRO A 25 9.42 6.33 5.40
CA PRO A 25 9.05 5.46 4.29
C PRO A 25 10.25 4.94 3.49
N GLU A 26 11.31 5.75 3.36
CA GLU A 26 12.53 5.40 2.62
C GLU A 26 13.40 4.38 3.36
N GLU A 27 13.52 4.51 4.69
CA GLU A 27 14.22 3.51 5.51
C GLU A 27 13.48 2.17 5.46
N PHE A 28 12.17 2.19 5.71
CA PHE A 28 11.33 0.99 5.65
C PHE A 28 11.40 0.31 4.28
N ALA A 29 11.29 1.08 3.19
CA ALA A 29 11.36 0.54 1.83
C ALA A 29 12.69 -0.16 1.54
N ARG A 30 13.82 0.36 2.06
CA ARG A 30 15.13 -0.26 1.90
C ARG A 30 15.23 -1.57 2.66
N VAL A 31 14.77 -1.60 3.91
CA VAL A 31 14.78 -2.82 4.73
C VAL A 31 13.89 -3.89 4.10
N LEU A 32 12.63 -3.56 3.78
CA LEU A 32 11.68 -4.49 3.17
C LEU A 32 12.20 -5.05 1.84
N ALA A 33 12.73 -4.19 0.97
CA ALA A 33 13.30 -4.64 -0.30
C ALA A 33 14.51 -5.55 -0.08
N SER A 34 15.39 -5.23 0.88
CA SER A 34 16.54 -6.07 1.23
C SER A 34 16.12 -7.44 1.76
N GLU A 35 15.11 -7.51 2.62
CA GLU A 35 14.61 -8.76 3.21
C GLU A 35 13.94 -9.66 2.16
N LEU A 36 13.23 -9.06 1.21
CA LEU A 36 12.56 -9.78 0.11
C LEU A 36 13.47 -10.04 -1.10
N GLY A 37 14.74 -9.62 -1.05
CA GLY A 37 15.69 -9.76 -2.18
C GLY A 37 15.31 -8.92 -3.41
N LEU A 38 14.56 -7.83 -3.22
CA LEU A 38 14.14 -6.90 -4.26
C LEU A 38 15.17 -5.79 -4.45
N GLY A 39 15.35 -5.36 -5.70
CA GLY A 39 16.26 -4.27 -6.06
C GLY A 39 15.68 -3.30 -7.07
N GLY A 40 16.48 -2.32 -7.46
CA GLY A 40 16.12 -1.35 -8.50
C GLY A 40 14.94 -0.47 -8.09
N GLU A 41 13.90 -0.44 -8.94
CA GLU A 41 12.78 0.49 -8.81
C GLU A 41 11.84 0.17 -7.63
N PHE A 42 11.92 -1.04 -7.05
CA PHE A 42 11.06 -1.44 -5.94
C PHE A 42 11.21 -0.54 -4.71
N VAL A 43 12.44 -0.19 -4.33
CA VAL A 43 12.69 0.68 -3.17
C VAL A 43 11.99 2.02 -3.34
N THR A 44 12.15 2.63 -4.52
CA THR A 44 11.54 3.92 -4.85
C THR A 44 10.01 3.81 -4.93
N ALA A 45 9.49 2.75 -5.54
CA ALA A 45 8.05 2.50 -5.69
C ALA A 45 7.36 2.26 -4.33
N ILE A 46 7.97 1.49 -3.43
CA ILE A 46 7.48 1.24 -2.07
C ILE A 46 7.40 2.56 -1.31
N ALA A 47 8.51 3.31 -1.24
CA ALA A 47 8.53 4.57 -0.53
C ALA A 47 7.51 5.57 -1.10
N TYR A 48 7.38 5.64 -2.44
CA TYR A 48 6.37 6.49 -3.09
C TYR A 48 4.94 6.09 -2.72
N SER A 49 4.62 4.80 -2.75
CA SER A 49 3.30 4.28 -2.41
C SER A 49 2.92 4.60 -0.96
N ILE A 50 3.86 4.43 -0.02
CA ILE A 50 3.65 4.75 1.40
C ILE A 50 3.39 6.25 1.57
N ARG A 51 4.23 7.13 1.01
CA ARG A 51 4.02 8.59 1.08
C ARG A 51 2.66 9.03 0.51
N GLY A 52 2.25 8.41 -0.60
CA GLY A 52 0.95 8.67 -1.22
C GLY A 52 -0.22 8.31 -0.28
N GLN A 53 -0.16 7.12 0.33
CA GLN A 53 -1.15 6.68 1.31
C GLN A 53 -1.15 7.59 2.55
N LEU A 54 0.01 7.93 3.12
CA LEU A 54 0.12 8.85 4.26
C LEU A 54 -0.48 10.23 3.96
N SER A 55 -0.17 10.81 2.80
CA SER A 55 -0.71 12.10 2.39
C SER A 55 -2.23 12.07 2.26
N TRP A 56 -2.78 10.97 1.74
CA TRP A 56 -4.23 10.78 1.63
C TRP A 56 -4.90 10.60 2.99
N HIS A 57 -4.31 9.77 3.84
CA HIS A 57 -4.79 9.54 5.20
C HIS A 57 -4.76 10.82 6.03
N HIS A 58 -3.70 11.62 5.98
CA HIS A 58 -3.63 12.89 6.70
C HIS A 58 -4.73 13.89 6.32
N LYS A 59 -5.21 13.86 5.06
CA LYS A 59 -6.32 14.71 4.60
C LYS A 59 -7.68 14.17 5.02
N THR A 60 -7.81 12.84 5.06
CA THR A 60 -9.10 12.16 5.26
C THR A 60 -9.34 11.77 6.72
N PHE A 61 -8.30 11.77 7.56
CA PHE A 61 -8.34 11.26 8.93
C PHE A 61 -9.44 11.91 9.77
N SER A 62 -9.63 13.23 9.66
CA SER A 62 -10.69 13.97 10.35
C SER A 62 -12.11 13.56 9.95
N TYR A 63 -12.27 12.87 8.82
CA TYR A 63 -13.54 12.37 8.31
C TYR A 63 -13.70 10.85 8.52
N SER A 64 -12.70 10.18 9.10
CA SER A 64 -12.81 8.77 9.43
C SER A 64 -13.62 8.59 10.71
N GLU A 65 -14.75 7.85 10.62
CA GLU A 65 -15.67 7.67 11.75
C GLU A 65 -15.16 6.68 12.80
N THR A 66 -14.11 5.90 12.50
CA THR A 66 -13.55 4.89 13.41
C THR A 66 -12.01 4.90 13.36
N PRO A 67 -11.33 5.37 14.42
CA PRO A 67 -9.89 5.19 14.54
C PRO A 67 -9.54 3.71 14.78
N MET A 68 -8.30 3.34 14.47
CA MET A 68 -7.82 1.99 14.82
C MET A 68 -7.82 1.80 16.35
N PRO A 69 -8.15 0.60 16.84
CA PRO A 69 -8.10 0.29 18.27
C PRO A 69 -6.68 0.39 18.80
N THR A 70 -6.54 0.59 20.11
CA THR A 70 -5.25 0.51 20.79
C THR A 70 -4.72 -0.92 20.75
N VAL A 71 -3.40 -1.06 20.68
CA VAL A 71 -2.74 -2.37 20.73
C VAL A 71 -2.68 -2.83 22.19
N ASP A 72 -3.65 -3.64 22.60
CA ASP A 72 -3.70 -4.22 23.95
C ASP A 72 -2.82 -5.48 24.07
N VAL A 73 -2.67 -6.21 22.95
CA VAL A 73 -1.86 -7.44 22.85
C VAL A 73 -0.85 -7.28 21.71
N ALA A 74 0.44 -7.46 22.03
CA ALA A 74 1.53 -7.23 21.08
C ALA A 74 1.62 -8.26 19.93
N THR A 75 0.85 -9.36 20.01
CA THR A 75 0.84 -10.44 19.02
C THR A 75 -0.48 -10.48 18.28
N ARG A 76 -0.42 -10.48 16.95
CA ARG A 76 -1.60 -10.76 16.09
C ARG A 76 -2.01 -12.22 16.20
N THR A 77 -3.27 -12.51 15.89
CA THR A 77 -3.72 -13.90 15.73
C THR A 77 -3.03 -14.55 14.54
N ASN A 78 -2.92 -15.88 14.50
CA ASN A 78 -2.29 -16.57 13.36
C ASN A 78 -3.01 -16.26 12.04
N HIS A 79 -4.35 -16.16 12.06
CA HIS A 79 -5.12 -15.85 10.86
C HIS A 79 -4.81 -14.45 10.32
N ASP A 80 -4.73 -13.44 11.20
CA ASP A 80 -4.40 -12.08 10.78
C ASP A 80 -2.92 -11.99 10.36
N ALA A 81 -2.02 -12.68 11.05
CA ALA A 81 -0.60 -12.68 10.71
C ALA A 81 -0.33 -13.15 9.28
N GLU A 82 -1.04 -14.18 8.80
CA GLU A 82 -0.94 -14.66 7.42
C GLU A 82 -1.38 -13.59 6.40
N GLN A 83 -2.40 -12.79 6.73
CA GLN A 83 -2.91 -11.72 5.84
C GLN A 83 -1.99 -10.49 5.79
N TYR A 84 -1.24 -10.23 6.85
CA TYR A 84 -0.31 -9.11 6.96
C TYR A 84 1.11 -9.47 6.46
N CYS A 85 1.31 -10.69 5.96
CA CYS A 85 2.58 -11.09 5.37
C CYS A 85 2.71 -10.50 3.95
N PRO A 86 3.90 -9.99 3.56
CA PRO A 86 4.13 -9.61 2.18
C PRO A 86 4.00 -10.84 1.26
N PHE A 87 3.29 -10.66 0.16
CA PHE A 87 3.10 -11.66 -0.89
C PHE A 87 3.77 -11.19 -2.17
N LEU A 88 4.67 -12.02 -2.69
CA LEU A 88 5.39 -11.78 -3.93
C LEU A 88 5.00 -12.83 -4.97
N GLU A 89 4.65 -12.39 -6.16
CA GLU A 89 4.39 -13.29 -7.29
C GLU A 89 5.05 -12.79 -8.56
N THR A 90 5.51 -13.73 -9.38
CA THR A 90 5.93 -13.45 -10.76
C THR A 90 4.76 -13.72 -11.68
N LEU A 91 4.38 -12.72 -12.44
CA LEU A 91 3.26 -12.75 -13.37
C LEU A 91 3.77 -12.95 -14.79
N THR A 92 2.96 -13.60 -15.61
CA THR A 92 3.16 -13.59 -17.06
C THR A 92 2.79 -12.22 -17.64
N ASP A 93 3.28 -11.91 -18.84
CA ASP A 93 2.96 -10.65 -19.54
C ASP A 93 1.44 -10.45 -19.68
N ALA A 94 0.69 -11.53 -19.93
CA ALA A 94 -0.77 -11.49 -20.05
C ALA A 94 -1.46 -11.15 -18.71
N GLU A 95 -0.97 -11.70 -17.60
CA GLU A 95 -1.49 -11.41 -16.26
C GLU A 95 -1.14 -9.98 -15.82
N MET A 96 0.08 -9.53 -16.14
CA MET A 96 0.52 -8.17 -15.88
C MET A 96 -0.33 -7.17 -16.66
N ASP A 97 -0.52 -7.39 -17.97
CA ASP A 97 -1.40 -6.57 -18.82
C ASP A 97 -2.81 -6.49 -18.27
N LYS A 98 -3.36 -7.63 -17.81
CA LYS A 98 -4.69 -7.70 -17.21
C LYS A 98 -4.74 -6.85 -15.93
N LYS A 99 -3.77 -6.99 -15.02
CA LYS A 99 -3.71 -6.21 -13.78
C LYS A 99 -3.57 -4.71 -14.03
N ILE A 100 -2.72 -4.30 -14.98
CA ILE A 100 -2.56 -2.89 -15.35
C ILE A 100 -3.87 -2.32 -15.90
N ARG A 101 -4.56 -3.05 -16.78
CA ARG A 101 -5.86 -2.64 -17.32
C ARG A 101 -6.94 -2.52 -16.24
N ASP A 102 -6.99 -3.46 -15.31
CA ASP A 102 -7.95 -3.43 -14.20
C ASP A 102 -7.65 -2.29 -13.22
N GLN A 103 -6.38 -2.03 -12.91
CA GLN A 103 -5.96 -0.91 -12.08
C GLN A 103 -6.30 0.43 -12.72
N ASP A 104 -6.03 0.59 -14.01
CA ASP A 104 -6.36 1.81 -14.74
C ASP A 104 -7.88 2.01 -14.84
N ARG A 105 -8.65 0.94 -15.10
CA ARG A 105 -10.13 0.98 -15.05
C ARG A 105 -10.63 1.44 -13.68
N ASN A 106 -10.07 0.92 -12.59
CA ASN A 106 -10.42 1.32 -11.24
C ASN A 106 -10.05 2.80 -10.98
N THR A 107 -8.86 3.22 -11.39
CA THR A 107 -8.40 4.61 -11.27
C THR A 107 -9.33 5.57 -11.99
N ARG A 108 -9.75 5.24 -13.22
CA ARG A 108 -10.75 6.02 -13.96
C ARG A 108 -12.09 6.07 -13.24
N ARG A 109 -12.55 4.94 -12.65
CA ARG A 109 -13.79 4.88 -11.87
C ARG A 109 -13.73 5.80 -10.64
N ILE A 110 -12.65 5.74 -9.86
CA ILE A 110 -12.46 6.59 -8.67
C ILE A 110 -12.43 8.07 -9.05
N ARG A 111 -11.71 8.45 -10.11
CA ARG A 111 -11.68 9.84 -10.60
C ARG A 111 -13.07 10.36 -10.99
N ARG A 112 -13.90 9.52 -11.62
CA ARG A 112 -15.29 9.89 -11.95
C ARG A 112 -16.12 10.13 -10.70
N LEU A 113 -16.02 9.24 -9.71
CA LEU A 113 -16.74 9.36 -8.44
C LEU A 113 -16.33 10.62 -7.66
N ALA A 114 -15.03 10.95 -7.65
CA ALA A 114 -14.52 12.16 -7.03
C ALA A 114 -15.06 13.45 -7.71
N ASN A 115 -15.18 13.46 -9.03
CA ASN A 115 -15.75 14.61 -9.76
C ASN A 115 -17.26 14.75 -9.61
N THR A 116 -18.01 13.67 -9.32
CA THR A 116 -19.46 13.72 -9.14
C THR A 116 -19.90 14.09 -7.71
N GLY A 117 -19.00 14.05 -6.73
CA GLY A 117 -19.30 14.36 -5.32
C GLY A 117 -19.30 15.84 -4.94
N SER A 118 -19.05 16.76 -5.89
CA SER A 118 -18.94 18.22 -5.64
C SER A 118 -20.09 19.00 -6.30
N ALA A 119 -21.33 18.53 -6.15
CA ALA A 119 -22.50 19.17 -6.74
C ALA A 119 -23.71 19.16 -5.80
N TRP A 120 -23.54 19.57 -4.53
CA TRP A 120 -24.60 20.00 -3.62
C TRP A 120 -24.06 21.06 -2.67
#